data_AF-A0A372QHM6-F1
#
_entry.id   AF-A0A372QHM6-F1
#
_cell.length_a   1.000
_cell.length_b   1.000
_cell.length_c   1.000
_cell.angle_alpha   90.00
_cell.angle_beta   90.00
_cell.angle_gamma   90.00
#
_symmetry.space_group_name_H-M   'P 1'
#
loop_
_entity.id
_entity.type
_entity.pdbx_description
1 polymer ?
#
loop_
_entity_poly.entity_id
_entity_poly.type
_entity_poly.pdbx_seq_one_letter_code
_entity_poly.pdbx_strand_id
1 'polypeptide(L)'
;MKPISFKGNMSQTAVSTALSTITPMTTDSRFEYLDTLPENTIHQFKAILVYYIRKRLPKGYRQLEKQTVSIPATESQFYAVFKNHIHYYSATRGIYKCVFRGGSSNQVLSNILEMQGWEIKFYDQRQCTYVVLCDGDNNIENGEENPIAAALSHETIKKLRKPKCIRGQLVIEWKKQKNTDFNGNFTQAGHVYFHFYNSQAMIE
;
A
#
# COMPACT_ATOMS: atom_id res chain seq x y z
N MET A 1 -18.81 -59.22 -42.43
CA MET A 1 -17.43 -59.75 -42.48
C MET A 1 -16.51 -58.58 -42.87
N LYS A 2 -15.53 -58.31 -41.99
CA LYS A 2 -14.42 -57.32 -42.04
C LYS A 2 -14.74 -55.81 -42.00
N PRO A 3 -13.94 -55.03 -41.23
CA PRO A 3 -14.33 -53.71 -40.74
C PRO A 3 -13.64 -52.55 -41.47
N ILE A 4 -14.28 -51.39 -41.42
CA ILE A 4 -13.76 -50.10 -41.89
C ILE A 4 -12.72 -49.61 -40.88
N SER A 5 -11.49 -49.39 -41.35
CA SER A 5 -10.38 -48.83 -40.56
C SER A 5 -10.57 -47.32 -40.40
N PHE A 6 -10.91 -46.88 -39.19
CA PHE A 6 -10.75 -45.49 -38.79
C PHE A 6 -9.29 -45.25 -38.38
N LYS A 7 -8.54 -44.53 -39.22
CA LYS A 7 -7.25 -43.93 -38.82
C LYS A 7 -7.55 -42.76 -37.88
N GLY A 8 -7.34 -42.99 -36.59
CA GLY A 8 -7.30 -41.94 -35.57
C GLY A 8 -5.89 -41.39 -35.37
N ASN A 9 -5.83 -40.06 -35.28
CA ASN A 9 -4.95 -39.21 -34.49
C ASN A 9 -3.42 -39.26 -34.70
N MET A 10 -2.86 -38.12 -35.14
CA MET A 10 -2.10 -37.21 -34.27
C MET A 10 -1.64 -35.99 -35.07
N SER A 11 -2.38 -34.89 -34.98
CA SER A 11 -1.84 -33.57 -35.32
C SER A 11 -1.08 -33.08 -34.10
N GLN A 12 0.25 -33.25 -34.09
CA GLN A 12 1.12 -32.56 -33.15
C GLN A 12 1.17 -31.08 -33.55
N THR A 13 0.31 -30.27 -32.94
CA THR A 13 0.49 -28.81 -32.95
C THR A 13 1.42 -28.47 -31.80
N ALA A 14 2.69 -28.21 -32.14
CA ALA A 14 3.68 -27.69 -31.21
C ALA A 14 3.20 -26.34 -30.67
N VAL A 15 2.81 -26.30 -29.39
CA VAL A 15 2.56 -25.06 -28.67
C VAL A 15 3.93 -24.51 -28.28
N SER A 16 4.42 -23.55 -29.06
CA SER A 16 5.61 -22.76 -28.75
C SER A 16 5.30 -21.87 -27.54
N THR A 17 5.51 -22.40 -26.34
CA THR A 17 5.51 -21.61 -25.10
C THR A 17 6.72 -20.68 -25.14
N ALA A 18 6.49 -19.43 -25.55
CA ALA A 18 7.48 -18.37 -25.39
C ALA A 18 7.71 -18.16 -23.89
N LEU A 19 8.87 -18.60 -23.42
CA LEU A 19 9.39 -18.31 -22.10
C LEU A 19 9.65 -16.80 -22.04
N SER A 20 8.78 -16.05 -21.35
CA SER A 20 9.03 -14.64 -21.06
C SER A 20 10.28 -14.55 -20.18
N THR A 21 11.41 -14.27 -20.82
CA THR A 21 12.67 -13.92 -20.17
C THR A 21 12.41 -12.73 -19.25
N ILE A 22 12.46 -12.98 -17.94
CA ILE A 22 12.49 -11.91 -16.94
C ILE A 22 13.85 -11.24 -17.10
N THR A 23 13.87 -10.09 -17.74
CA THR A 23 15.04 -9.20 -17.75
C THR A 23 15.36 -8.83 -16.29
N PRO A 24 16.59 -9.01 -15.81
CA PRO A 24 16.97 -8.53 -14.49
C PRO A 24 16.83 -7.00 -14.48
N MET A 25 15.96 -6.50 -13.61
CA MET A 25 15.78 -5.07 -13.38
C MET A 25 17.11 -4.47 -12.93
N THR A 26 17.49 -3.37 -13.59
CA THR A 26 18.60 -2.50 -13.24
C THR A 26 18.59 -2.20 -11.75
N THR A 27 19.51 -2.79 -10.99
CA THR A 27 19.74 -2.44 -9.60
C THR A 27 20.09 -0.95 -9.56
N ASP A 28 19.19 -0.12 -9.00
CA ASP A 28 19.50 1.29 -8.76
C ASP A 28 20.66 1.34 -7.76
N SER A 29 21.85 1.69 -8.26
CA SER A 29 23.12 1.67 -7.51
C SER A 29 23.07 2.53 -6.23
N ARG A 30 22.05 3.37 -6.09
CA ARG A 30 21.78 4.17 -4.89
C ARG A 30 21.39 3.34 -3.66
N PHE A 31 21.04 2.06 -3.79
CA PHE A 31 20.59 1.21 -2.67
C PHE A 31 21.50 0.02 -2.38
N GLU A 32 22.69 -0.03 -2.98
CA GLU A 32 23.68 -1.10 -2.73
C GLU A 32 24.12 -1.17 -1.26
N TYR A 33 23.92 -0.10 -0.49
CA TYR A 33 24.24 -0.06 0.95
C TYR A 33 23.19 -0.70 1.86
N LEU A 34 22.00 -1.04 1.34
CA LEU A 34 20.95 -1.62 2.17
C LEU A 34 21.19 -3.11 2.35
N ASP A 35 21.21 -3.54 3.61
CA ASP A 35 21.33 -4.95 3.96
C ASP A 35 20.25 -5.78 3.25
N THR A 36 20.69 -6.82 2.55
CA THR A 36 19.77 -7.81 2.01
C THR A 36 19.20 -8.62 3.18
N LEU A 37 17.87 -8.58 3.34
CA LEU A 37 17.19 -9.29 4.42
C LEU A 37 16.84 -10.72 4.00
N PRO A 38 16.93 -11.70 4.91
CA PRO A 38 16.42 -13.05 4.66
C PRO A 38 14.92 -13.04 4.35
N GLU A 39 14.48 -13.91 3.43
CA GLU A 39 13.08 -13.97 2.97
C GLU A 39 12.09 -14.15 4.14
N ASN A 40 12.43 -15.02 5.11
CA ASN A 40 11.61 -15.25 6.29
C ASN A 40 11.43 -13.98 7.14
N THR A 41 12.46 -13.14 7.25
CA THR A 41 12.38 -11.85 7.97
C THR A 41 11.45 -10.89 7.25
N ILE A 42 11.49 -10.87 5.92
CA ILE A 42 10.59 -10.04 5.10
C ILE A 42 9.14 -10.51 5.28
N HIS A 43 8.89 -11.82 5.21
CA HIS A 43 7.55 -12.39 5.39
C HIS A 43 6.98 -12.10 6.79
N GLN A 44 7.78 -12.28 7.84
CA GLN A 44 7.39 -11.91 9.21
C GLN A 44 7.07 -10.42 9.33
N PHE A 45 7.88 -9.56 8.69
CA PHE A 45 7.62 -8.13 8.68
C PHE A 45 6.30 -7.79 7.97
N LYS A 46 6.00 -8.37 6.80
CA LYS A 46 4.71 -8.21 6.11
C LYS A 46 3.53 -8.57 7.03
N ALA A 47 3.63 -9.69 7.77
CA ALA A 47 2.61 -10.08 8.73
C ALA A 47 2.42 -9.06 9.87
N ILE A 48 3.52 -8.49 10.39
CA ILE A 48 3.47 -7.40 11.37
C ILE A 48 2.75 -6.17 10.79
N LEU A 49 3.03 -5.79 9.55
CA LEU A 49 2.36 -4.66 8.89
C LEU A 49 0.83 -4.87 8.87
N VAL A 50 0.37 -6.04 8.43
CA VAL A 50 -1.07 -6.35 8.37
C VAL A 50 -1.70 -6.37 9.75
N TYR A 51 -1.02 -6.95 10.75
CA TYR A 51 -1.51 -6.93 12.13
C TYR A 51 -1.78 -5.51 12.63
N TYR A 52 -0.85 -4.58 12.41
CA TYR A 52 -0.99 -3.19 12.85
C TYR A 52 -2.06 -2.42 12.07
N ILE A 53 -2.22 -2.69 10.77
CA ILE A 53 -3.33 -2.14 9.97
C ILE A 53 -4.67 -2.60 10.55
N ARG A 54 -4.87 -3.92 10.72
CA ARG A 54 -6.10 -4.50 11.27
C ARG A 54 -6.39 -4.08 12.71
N LYS A 55 -5.35 -3.87 13.52
CA LYS A 55 -5.48 -3.32 14.88
C LYS A 55 -6.13 -1.93 14.87
N ARG A 56 -5.93 -1.17 13.79
CA ARG A 56 -6.46 0.18 13.60
C ARG A 56 -7.75 0.23 12.78
N LEU A 57 -8.35 -0.93 12.52
CA LEU A 57 -9.74 -1.03 12.08
C LEU A 57 -10.63 -1.17 13.35
N PRO A 58 -11.50 -0.20 13.65
CA PRO A 58 -12.38 -0.19 14.82
C PRO A 58 -13.65 -1.04 14.63
N LYS A 59 -14.20 -1.51 15.76
CA LYS A 59 -15.53 -2.15 15.85
C LYS A 59 -16.60 -1.05 16.01
N GLY A 60 -17.69 -1.12 15.25
CA GLY A 60 -18.82 -0.20 15.36
C GLY A 60 -18.71 1.09 14.52
N TYR A 61 -19.86 1.71 14.24
CA TYR A 61 -20.07 2.84 13.33
C TYR A 61 -19.53 4.19 13.82
N ARG A 62 -18.36 4.21 14.45
CA ARG A 62 -17.66 5.47 14.72
C ARG A 62 -17.10 5.98 13.40
N GLN A 63 -17.24 7.29 13.20
CA GLN A 63 -17.08 8.05 11.95
C GLN A 63 -16.00 7.50 11.00
N LEU A 64 -16.31 7.53 9.69
CA LEU A 64 -15.44 7.20 8.55
C LEU A 64 -14.18 8.08 8.55
N GLU A 65 -13.24 7.75 9.42
CA GLU A 65 -12.14 8.62 9.77
C GLU A 65 -10.84 8.16 9.14
N LYS A 66 -10.01 9.16 8.87
CA LYS A 66 -8.63 8.97 8.50
C LYS A 66 -7.88 8.26 9.63
N GLN A 67 -7.40 7.06 9.33
CA GLN A 67 -6.54 6.29 10.21
C GLN A 67 -5.07 6.61 9.93
N THR A 68 -4.27 6.58 10.99
CA THR A 68 -2.81 6.61 10.89
C THR A 68 -2.21 5.58 11.82
N VAL A 69 -1.35 4.74 11.26
CA VAL A 69 -0.63 3.69 12.00
C VAL A 69 0.86 3.95 11.86
N SER A 70 1.60 3.78 12.94
CA SER A 70 3.05 3.92 12.99
C SER A 70 3.65 2.63 13.50
N ILE A 71 4.66 2.13 12.80
CA ILE A 71 5.33 0.86 13.09
C ILE A 71 6.84 1.11 13.06
N PRO A 72 7.58 0.85 14.14
CA PRO A 72 9.04 0.90 14.12
C PRO A 72 9.58 -0.08 13.07
N ALA A 73 10.43 0.40 12.16
CA ALA A 73 11.04 -0.44 11.14
C ALA A 73 12.33 0.17 10.60
N THR A 74 13.28 -0.69 10.24
CA THR A 74 14.51 -0.24 9.57
C THR A 74 14.23 0.19 8.14
N GLU A 75 15.19 0.91 7.55
CA GLU A 75 15.14 1.31 6.14
C GLU A 75 15.12 0.08 5.23
N SER A 76 15.98 -0.90 5.50
CA SER A 76 16.07 -2.16 4.75
C SER A 76 14.76 -2.95 4.80
N GLN A 77 14.07 -2.99 5.95
CA GLN A 77 12.77 -3.65 6.07
C GLN A 77 11.70 -3.00 5.17
N PHE A 78 11.63 -1.67 5.18
CA PHE A 78 10.70 -0.95 4.31
C PHE A 78 11.06 -1.16 2.83
N TYR A 79 12.33 -1.00 2.49
CA TYR A 79 12.80 -1.12 1.11
C TYR A 79 12.57 -2.53 0.57
N ALA A 80 12.88 -3.58 1.33
CA ALA A 80 12.68 -4.97 0.93
C ALA A 80 11.23 -5.25 0.51
N VAL A 81 10.24 -4.68 1.22
CA VAL A 81 8.82 -4.87 0.92
C VAL A 81 8.33 -3.96 -0.20
N PHE A 82 8.74 -2.70 -0.22
CA PHE A 82 8.11 -1.67 -1.04
C PHE A 82 8.95 -1.14 -2.21
N LYS A 83 10.19 -1.61 -2.42
CA LYS A 83 11.15 -1.06 -3.41
C LYS A 83 10.57 -0.77 -4.79
N ASN A 84 9.74 -1.68 -5.32
CA ASN A 84 9.18 -1.56 -6.67
C ASN A 84 7.95 -0.62 -6.74
N HIS A 85 7.55 -0.03 -5.62
CA HIS A 85 6.37 0.82 -5.49
C HIS A 85 6.68 2.17 -4.84
N ILE A 86 7.95 2.54 -4.72
CA ILE A 86 8.37 3.84 -4.18
C ILE A 86 8.10 4.91 -5.24
N HIS A 87 7.23 5.86 -4.90
CA HIS A 87 6.86 6.97 -5.77
C HIS A 87 7.69 8.22 -5.50
N TYR A 88 8.19 8.37 -4.28
CA TYR A 88 9.00 9.51 -3.87
C TYR A 88 10.05 9.10 -2.84
N TYR A 89 11.25 9.64 -3.02
CA TYR A 89 12.37 9.48 -2.09
C TYR A 89 13.06 10.83 -1.86
N SER A 90 13.47 11.07 -0.61
CA SER A 90 14.31 12.20 -0.23
C SER A 90 15.46 11.71 0.65
N ALA A 91 16.66 11.68 0.08
CA ALA A 91 17.89 11.33 0.80
C ALA A 91 18.15 12.31 1.96
N THR A 92 18.02 13.61 1.70
CA THR A 92 18.26 14.66 2.70
C THR A 92 17.32 14.57 3.90
N ARG A 93 16.07 14.17 3.66
CA ARG A 93 15.06 14.04 4.73
C ARG A 93 14.96 12.62 5.28
N GLY A 94 15.58 11.63 4.64
CA GLY A 94 15.41 10.21 4.97
C GLY A 94 13.95 9.77 4.90
N ILE A 95 13.27 10.09 3.78
CA ILE A 95 11.85 9.78 3.57
C ILE A 95 11.68 8.94 2.32
N TYR A 96 10.93 7.85 2.44
CA TYR A 96 10.35 7.11 1.32
C TYR A 96 8.83 7.22 1.35
N LYS A 97 8.21 7.20 0.18
CA LYS A 97 6.76 7.28 0.05
C LYS A 97 6.23 6.44 -1.10
N CYS A 98 5.21 5.64 -0.80
CA CYS A 98 4.42 4.85 -1.74
C CYS A 98 2.97 5.34 -1.69
N VAL A 99 2.30 5.41 -2.83
CA VAL A 99 0.89 5.82 -2.92
C VAL A 99 0.13 4.78 -3.72
N PHE A 100 -0.92 4.23 -3.14
CA PHE A 100 -1.80 3.25 -3.76
C PHE A 100 -3.21 3.83 -3.85
N ARG A 101 -3.80 3.81 -5.05
CA ARG A 101 -5.14 4.32 -5.34
C ARG A 101 -5.76 3.59 -6.54
N GLY A 102 -7.09 3.49 -6.56
CA GLY A 102 -7.85 2.90 -7.66
C GLY A 102 -8.06 1.38 -7.53
N GLY A 103 -8.90 0.83 -8.42
CA GLY A 103 -9.44 -0.53 -8.31
C GLY A 103 -8.39 -1.66 -8.23
N SER A 104 -7.23 -1.51 -8.88
CA SER A 104 -6.15 -2.51 -8.85
C SER A 104 -5.29 -2.47 -7.58
N SER A 105 -5.39 -1.41 -6.77
CA SER A 105 -4.50 -1.21 -5.62
C SER A 105 -4.64 -2.28 -4.55
N ASN A 106 -5.85 -2.78 -4.36
CA ASN A 106 -6.11 -3.88 -3.44
C ASN A 106 -5.29 -5.13 -3.82
N GLN A 107 -5.39 -5.56 -5.08
CA GLN A 107 -4.65 -6.71 -5.60
C GLN A 107 -3.13 -6.52 -5.51
N VAL A 108 -2.64 -5.33 -5.88
CA VAL A 108 -1.20 -5.00 -5.77
C VAL A 108 -0.73 -5.12 -4.32
N LEU A 109 -1.48 -4.57 -3.36
CA LEU A 109 -1.13 -4.65 -1.94
C LEU A 109 -1.26 -6.06 -1.37
N SER A 110 -2.24 -6.85 -1.80
CA SER A 110 -2.36 -8.27 -1.43
C SER A 110 -1.15 -9.08 -1.89
N ASN A 111 -0.60 -8.76 -3.08
CA ASN A 111 0.62 -9.38 -3.57
C ASN A 111 1.87 -8.92 -2.82
N ILE A 112 1.99 -7.61 -2.54
CA ILE A 112 3.12 -7.06 -1.78
C ILE A 112 3.16 -7.64 -0.35
N LEU A 113 2.01 -7.71 0.31
CA LEU A 113 1.88 -8.16 1.69
C LEU A 113 1.75 -9.68 1.81
N GLU A 114 1.65 -10.40 0.67
CA GLU A 114 1.42 -11.85 0.61
C GLU A 114 0.24 -12.32 1.46
N MET A 115 -0.81 -11.50 1.51
CA MET A 115 -1.95 -11.74 2.37
C MET A 115 -3.24 -11.25 1.74
N GLN A 116 -4.13 -12.19 1.40
CA GLN A 116 -5.46 -11.85 0.93
C GLN A 116 -6.33 -11.30 2.06
N GLY A 117 -7.18 -10.34 1.75
CA GLY A 117 -8.07 -9.70 2.73
C GLY A 117 -7.33 -8.95 3.84
N TRP A 118 -6.08 -8.54 3.62
CA TRP A 118 -5.26 -7.78 4.58
C TRP A 118 -5.96 -6.48 5.03
N GLU A 119 -6.79 -5.93 4.15
CA GLU A 119 -7.53 -4.70 4.28
C GLU A 119 -8.81 -4.84 5.10
N ILE A 120 -9.30 -6.06 5.34
CA ILE A 120 -10.58 -6.33 6.01
C ILE A 120 -10.34 -6.90 7.40
N LYS A 121 -11.19 -6.48 8.34
CA LYS A 121 -11.36 -7.10 9.65
C LYS A 121 -12.82 -7.40 9.91
N PHE A 122 -13.09 -8.67 10.20
CA PHE A 122 -14.42 -9.17 10.54
C PHE A 122 -14.66 -9.07 12.04
N TYR A 123 -15.92 -8.83 12.39
CA TYR A 123 -16.44 -8.86 13.75
C TYR A 123 -17.63 -9.80 13.82
N ASP A 124 -18.04 -10.10 15.05
CA ASP A 124 -19.30 -10.78 15.33
C ASP A 124 -20.48 -9.99 14.72
N GLN A 125 -21.62 -10.66 14.52
CA GLN A 125 -22.84 -10.04 13.97
C GLN A 125 -22.73 -9.60 12.50
N ARG A 126 -21.87 -10.26 11.72
CA ARG A 126 -21.72 -10.02 10.27
C ARG A 126 -21.24 -8.60 9.92
N GLN A 127 -20.62 -7.89 10.84
CA GLN A 127 -20.00 -6.59 10.57
C GLN A 127 -18.56 -6.77 10.09
N CYS A 128 -18.13 -5.99 9.11
CA CYS A 128 -16.72 -5.83 8.78
C CYS A 128 -16.33 -4.36 8.66
N THR A 129 -15.05 -4.09 8.96
CA THR A 129 -14.40 -2.80 8.69
C THR A 129 -13.29 -3.05 7.68
N TYR A 130 -13.18 -2.22 6.65
CA TYR A 130 -12.20 -2.37 5.58
C TYR A 130 -11.48 -1.06 5.23
N VAL A 131 -10.30 -1.16 4.62
CA VAL A 131 -9.55 -0.01 4.09
C VAL A 131 -10.12 0.43 2.74
N VAL A 132 -10.36 1.73 2.57
CA VAL A 132 -10.90 2.32 1.33
C VAL A 132 -9.76 2.69 0.39
N LEU A 133 -9.66 1.97 -0.74
CA LEU A 133 -8.61 2.15 -1.77
C LEU A 133 -9.13 2.68 -3.11
N CYS A 134 -10.45 2.77 -3.26
CA CYS A 134 -11.11 3.38 -4.40
C CYS A 134 -12.35 4.09 -3.85
N ASP A 135 -12.59 5.33 -4.26
CA ASP A 135 -13.89 5.97 -4.06
C ASP A 135 -14.64 5.80 -5.39
N GLY A 136 -15.78 5.13 -5.35
CA GLY A 136 -16.65 4.93 -6.52
C GLY A 136 -17.24 6.23 -7.07
N ASP A 137 -17.11 7.33 -6.32
CA ASP A 137 -17.78 8.60 -6.58
C ASP A 137 -16.86 9.69 -7.18
N ASN A 138 -15.69 9.34 -7.70
CA ASN A 138 -14.84 10.32 -8.40
C ASN A 138 -15.26 10.52 -9.86
N ASN A 139 -16.50 10.98 -10.07
CA ASN A 139 -16.77 12.02 -11.06
C ASN A 139 -16.50 13.38 -10.42
N ILE A 140 -15.25 13.65 -10.03
CA ILE A 140 -14.78 15.02 -9.80
C ILE A 140 -13.60 15.25 -10.74
N GLU A 141 -13.86 15.08 -12.04
CA GLU A 141 -13.47 16.11 -12.99
C GLU A 141 -14.58 17.16 -13.00
N ASN A 142 -14.52 18.12 -12.07
CA ASN A 142 -14.78 19.51 -12.46
C ASN A 142 -14.29 20.46 -11.37
N GLY A 143 -13.56 21.48 -11.80
CA GLY A 143 -13.15 22.60 -10.98
C GLY A 143 -14.34 23.47 -10.65
N GLU A 144 -15.17 23.04 -9.71
CA GLU A 144 -16.10 23.93 -9.03
C GLU A 144 -15.44 24.39 -7.73
N GLU A 145 -14.75 25.52 -7.85
CA GLU A 145 -14.23 26.27 -6.74
C GLU A 145 -15.38 26.56 -5.76
N ASN A 146 -15.29 26.02 -4.55
CA ASN A 146 -16.20 26.37 -3.47
C ASN A 146 -16.25 27.90 -3.36
N PRO A 147 -17.43 28.56 -3.40
CA PRO A 147 -17.53 30.01 -3.33
C PRO A 147 -16.94 30.61 -2.04
N ILE A 148 -16.71 29.79 -1.01
CA ILE A 148 -16.00 30.16 0.23
C ILE A 148 -14.47 30.14 0.04
N ALA A 149 -13.95 29.28 -0.85
CA ALA A 149 -12.51 29.17 -1.13
C ALA A 149 -12.01 30.35 -1.98
N ALA A 150 -12.82 30.86 -2.90
CA ALA A 150 -12.49 32.04 -3.72
C ALA A 150 -12.31 33.32 -2.88
N ALA A 151 -12.94 33.39 -1.69
CA ALA A 151 -12.86 34.52 -0.77
C ALA A 151 -11.59 34.53 0.11
N LEU A 152 -10.79 33.46 0.11
CA LEU A 152 -9.60 33.36 0.93
C LEU A 152 -8.37 33.83 0.15
N SER A 153 -7.63 34.79 0.71
CA SER A 153 -6.39 35.29 0.11
C SER A 153 -5.43 34.12 -0.18
N HIS A 154 -4.63 34.23 -1.24
CA HIS A 154 -3.67 33.22 -1.69
C HIS A 154 -2.70 32.75 -0.57
N GLU A 155 -2.52 33.54 0.49
CA GLU A 155 -1.78 33.18 1.72
C GLU A 155 -2.54 32.24 2.66
N THR A 156 -3.87 32.34 2.75
CA THR A 156 -4.70 31.54 3.64
C THR A 156 -4.90 30.12 3.07
N ILE A 157 -4.95 30.00 1.74
CA ILE A 157 -4.98 28.71 1.03
C ILE A 157 -3.68 27.92 1.24
N LYS A 158 -2.52 28.60 1.31
CA LYS A 158 -1.24 27.95 1.64
C LYS A 158 -1.18 27.41 3.09
N LYS A 159 -1.99 27.96 4.00
CA LYS A 159 -2.09 27.52 5.41
C LYS A 159 -3.02 26.33 5.61
N LEU A 160 -3.91 26.03 4.66
CA LEU A 160 -4.71 24.81 4.69
C LEU A 160 -3.82 23.62 4.29
N ARG A 161 -3.18 22.98 5.28
CA ARG A 161 -2.34 21.79 5.07
C ARG A 161 -3.09 20.78 4.20
N LYS A 162 -2.67 20.61 2.94
CA LYS A 162 -3.19 19.57 2.06
C LYS A 162 -3.22 18.25 2.83
N PRO A 163 -4.34 17.50 2.81
CA PRO A 163 -4.45 16.28 3.60
C PRO A 163 -3.36 15.30 3.15
N LYS A 164 -2.62 14.72 4.11
CA LYS A 164 -1.53 13.75 3.81
C LYS A 164 -1.98 12.54 2.97
N CYS A 165 -3.28 12.26 2.97
CA CYS A 165 -3.95 11.16 2.29
C CYS A 165 -5.37 11.62 1.95
N ILE A 166 -5.82 11.35 0.74
CA ILE A 166 -7.20 11.59 0.27
C ILE A 166 -8.00 10.28 0.48
N ARG A 167 -9.32 10.35 0.61
CA ARG A 167 -10.18 9.16 0.63
C ARG A 167 -10.00 8.36 -0.67
N GLY A 168 -10.04 7.03 -0.58
CA GLY A 168 -9.70 6.16 -1.71
C GLY A 168 -8.20 6.09 -2.01
N GLN A 169 -7.33 6.52 -1.09
CA GLN A 169 -5.88 6.34 -1.18
C GLN A 169 -5.35 5.65 0.08
N LEU A 170 -4.34 4.81 -0.10
CA LEU A 170 -3.43 4.38 0.94
C LEU A 170 -2.05 5.00 0.66
N VAL A 171 -1.57 5.78 1.63
CA VAL A 171 -0.23 6.35 1.58
C VAL A 171 0.65 5.65 2.61
N ILE A 172 1.77 5.09 2.17
CA ILE A 172 2.76 4.45 3.02
C ILE A 172 4.03 5.30 3.01
N GLU A 173 4.50 5.75 4.16
CA GLU A 173 5.71 6.56 4.27
C GLU A 173 6.69 5.90 5.24
N TRP A 174 7.96 5.78 4.87
CA TRP A 174 9.02 5.51 5.84
C TRP A 174 9.75 6.82 6.16
N LYS A 175 10.01 7.08 7.44
CA LYS A 175 10.76 8.25 7.89
C LYS A 175 11.74 7.91 8.99
N LYS A 176 12.93 8.48 8.88
CA LYS A 176 13.91 8.55 9.97
C LYS A 176 13.47 9.61 10.99
N GLN A 177 13.00 9.18 12.16
CA GLN A 177 12.72 10.07 13.27
C GLN A 177 14.01 10.35 14.05
N LYS A 178 14.17 11.60 14.46
CA LYS A 178 15.23 12.07 15.35
C LYS A 178 14.56 12.68 16.56
N ASN A 179 14.79 12.12 17.75
CA ASN A 179 14.22 12.61 19.00
C ASN A 179 15.37 12.92 19.96
N THR A 180 15.26 14.06 20.63
CA THR A 180 16.12 14.43 21.74
C THR A 180 15.27 14.42 22.99
N ASP A 181 15.67 13.66 24.01
CA ASP A 181 14.97 13.64 25.29
C ASP A 181 15.31 14.88 26.13
N PHE A 182 14.63 15.04 27.27
CA PHE A 182 14.86 16.16 28.19
C PHE A 182 16.29 16.20 28.75
N ASN A 183 17.01 15.07 28.73
CA ASN A 183 18.38 14.96 29.21
C ASN A 183 19.40 15.27 28.10
N GLY A 184 18.93 15.60 26.89
CA GLY A 184 19.78 15.87 25.73
C GLY A 184 20.24 14.61 25.00
N ASN A 185 19.78 13.41 25.37
CA ASN A 185 20.14 12.18 24.65
C ASN A 185 19.48 12.17 23.29
N PHE A 186 20.30 11.98 22.26
CA PHE A 186 19.86 11.90 20.89
C PHE A 186 19.56 10.45 20.49
N THR A 187 18.35 10.22 19.97
CA THR A 187 17.93 8.93 19.44
C THR A 187 17.47 9.08 18.00
N GLN A 188 17.74 8.05 17.19
CA GLN A 188 17.32 8.00 15.80
C GLN A 188 16.70 6.65 15.49
N ALA A 189 15.45 6.66 14.99
CA ALA A 189 14.71 5.43 14.69
C ALA A 189 13.86 5.57 13.42
N GLY A 190 13.88 4.53 12.58
CA GLY A 190 13.02 4.44 11.40
C GLY A 190 11.60 4.03 11.77
N HIS A 191 10.62 4.63 11.10
CA HIS A 191 9.21 4.28 11.27
C HIS A 191 8.50 4.24 9.92
N VAL A 192 7.65 3.22 9.73
CA VAL A 192 6.67 3.16 8.65
C VAL A 192 5.34 3.71 9.13
N TYR A 193 4.73 4.55 8.31
CA TYR A 193 3.43 5.14 8.51
C TYR A 193 2.47 4.66 7.44
N PHE A 194 1.30 4.19 7.86
CA PHE A 194 0.17 3.92 6.98
C PHE A 194 -0.87 5.00 7.21
N HIS A 195 -1.26 5.70 6.15
CA HIS A 195 -2.34 6.67 6.17
C HIS A 195 -3.43 6.20 5.21
N PHE A 196 -4.63 5.97 5.73
CA PHE A 196 -5.77 5.49 4.95
C PHE A 196 -7.09 5.92 5.56
N TYR A 197 -8.17 5.72 4.81
CA TYR A 197 -9.54 5.80 5.32
C TYR A 197 -10.11 4.41 5.48
N ASN A 198 -10.98 4.23 6.47
CA ASN A 198 -11.74 3.00 6.65
C ASN A 198 -13.22 3.21 6.33
N SER A 199 -13.90 2.12 6.02
CA SER A 199 -15.36 2.05 5.88
C SER A 199 -15.88 0.74 6.45
N GLN A 200 -17.18 0.61 6.56
CA GLN A 200 -17.85 -0.53 7.18
C GLN A 200 -18.97 -1.06 6.31
N ALA A 201 -19.22 -2.36 6.42
CA ALA A 201 -20.33 -3.02 5.76
C ALA A 201 -20.92 -4.13 6.66
N MET A 202 -22.17 -4.45 6.41
CA MET A 202 -22.82 -5.66 6.90
C MET A 202 -22.72 -6.72 5.80
N ILE A 203 -22.38 -7.95 6.18
CA ILE A 203 -22.31 -9.09 5.27
C ILE A 203 -23.69 -9.76 5.29
N GLU A 204 -24.32 -9.85 4.12
CA GLU A 204 -25.61 -10.53 3.93
C GLU A 204 -25.48 -12.05 4.04
#